data_AF-S7PLR3-F1
#
_entry.id   AF-S7PLR3-F1
#
_cell.length_a   1.000
_cell.length_b   1.000
_cell.length_c   1.000
_cell.angle_alpha   90.00
_cell.angle_beta   90.00
_cell.angle_gamma   90.00
#
_symmetry.space_group_name_H-M   'P 1'
#
loop_
_entity.id
_entity.type
_entity.pdbx_description
1 polymer ?
#
loop_
_entity_poly.entity_id
_entity_poly.type
_entity_poly.pdbx_seq_one_letter_code
_entity_poly.pdbx_strand_id
1 'polypeptide(L)'
;MDVITELMQPTDFSSNANVASYLPREDETEVHVDVGVVHFTPLTQPKIEQPFKLVEKVVQHVFQFRRKYCHRGLGMLFPEAQRLERTGQLLQLADVDPTLRPCQLSVSHFKSLCDVYRRMCDEDPHLFAYNFREELKKNKRAGQEREADRESRSL
;
A
#
# COMPACT_ATOMS: atom_id res chain seq x y z
N MET A 1 20.82 -5.70 18.37
CA MET A 1 20.73 -6.22 16.99
C MET A 1 19.65 -5.41 16.29
N ASP A 2 19.98 -4.17 15.95
CA ASP A 2 19.10 -3.33 15.14
C ASP A 2 19.53 -3.50 13.71
N VAL A 3 19.00 -4.55 13.08
CA VAL A 3 18.96 -4.61 11.63
C VAL A 3 17.94 -3.54 11.25
N ILE A 4 18.41 -2.34 10.94
CA ILE A 4 17.65 -1.40 10.11
C ILE A 4 17.46 -2.15 8.80
N THR A 5 16.38 -2.92 8.74
CA THR A 5 15.89 -3.49 7.50
C THR A 5 15.55 -2.27 6.69
N GLU A 6 16.33 -2.03 5.64
CA GLU A 6 16.16 -0.97 4.66
C GLU A 6 14.67 -0.97 4.27
N LEU A 7 13.92 -0.05 4.87
CA LEU A 7 12.48 0.06 4.67
C LEU A 7 12.33 0.60 3.26
N MET A 8 12.12 -0.30 2.30
CA MET A 8 11.89 0.00 0.90
C MET A 8 11.03 1.28 0.79
N GLN A 9 11.66 2.34 0.32
CA GLN A 9 11.05 3.66 0.23
C GLN A 9 10.30 3.69 -1.12
N PRO A 10 9.12 4.33 -1.20
CA PRO A 10 8.42 4.52 -2.48
C PRO A 10 9.27 5.21 -3.57
N THR A 11 10.37 5.85 -3.19
CA THR A 11 11.33 6.49 -4.10
C THR A 11 12.22 5.51 -4.86
N ASP A 12 12.35 4.27 -4.38
CA ASP A 12 13.26 3.26 -4.93
C ASP A 12 12.82 2.74 -6.32
N PHE A 13 11.60 3.08 -6.73
CA PHE A 13 11.01 2.74 -8.02
C PHE A 13 11.55 3.59 -9.18
N SER A 14 11.92 4.84 -8.93
CA SER A 14 12.27 5.83 -9.96
C SER A 14 13.61 6.52 -9.75
N SER A 15 14.23 6.37 -8.58
CA SER A 15 15.49 7.02 -8.25
C SER A 15 16.34 6.15 -7.34
N ASN A 16 17.66 6.34 -7.39
CA ASN A 16 18.55 5.87 -6.34
C ASN A 16 18.60 6.94 -5.25
N ALA A 17 18.26 6.57 -4.02
CA ALA A 17 18.39 7.42 -2.86
C ALA A 17 19.69 7.06 -2.14
N ASN A 18 20.60 8.03 -2.01
CA ASN A 18 21.81 7.87 -1.21
C ASN A 18 21.81 8.91 -0.09
N VAL A 19 22.05 8.48 1.14
CA VAL A 19 22.30 9.41 2.24
C VAL A 19 23.62 10.12 1.94
N ALA A 20 23.55 11.42 1.67
CA ALA A 20 24.71 12.25 1.35
C ALA A 20 25.49 12.60 2.62
N SER A 21 24.79 12.96 3.70
CA SER A 21 25.38 13.29 5.00
C SER A 21 24.34 13.34 6.11
N TYR A 22 24.74 13.10 7.35
CA TYR A 22 23.95 13.47 8.52
C TYR A 22 24.46 14.81 9.06
N LEU A 23 23.56 15.75 9.33
CA LEU A 23 23.93 17.02 9.94
C LEU A 23 24.16 16.79 11.44
N PRO A 24 25.26 17.33 12.01
CA PRO A 24 25.50 17.25 13.43
C PRO A 24 24.37 17.94 14.18
N ARG A 25 23.98 17.34 15.31
CA ARG A 25 22.94 17.88 16.18
C ARG A 25 23.49 19.14 16.84
N GLU A 26 22.99 20.31 16.43
CA GLU A 26 23.30 21.57 17.08
C GLU A 26 22.43 21.69 18.35
N ASP A 27 23.07 21.80 19.51
CA ASP A 27 22.46 21.79 20.85
C ASP A 27 21.39 22.90 21.06
N GLU A 28 21.32 23.89 20.18
CA GLU A 28 20.40 25.03 20.27
C GLU A 28 19.15 24.91 19.37
N THR A 29 18.98 23.80 18.63
CA THR A 29 17.79 23.60 17.81
C THR A 29 16.67 22.92 18.60
N GLU A 30 15.46 23.50 18.59
CA GLU A 30 14.26 23.00 19.29
C GLU A 30 13.77 21.62 18.77
N VAL A 31 14.44 21.08 17.75
CA VAL A 31 14.05 19.85 17.08
C VAL A 31 14.84 18.66 17.65
N HIS A 32 14.17 17.84 18.46
CA HIS A 32 14.74 16.61 19.04
C HIS A 32 14.87 15.43 18.05
N VAL A 33 15.15 15.66 16.76
CA VAL A 33 15.40 14.59 15.79
C VAL A 33 16.69 14.83 15.00
N ASP A 34 17.34 13.75 14.58
CA ASP A 34 18.52 13.82 13.71
C ASP A 34 18.12 14.14 12.26
N VAL A 35 18.96 14.90 11.55
CA VAL A 35 18.69 15.33 10.17
C VAL A 35 19.62 14.62 9.19
N GLY A 36 19.02 13.85 8.26
CA GLY A 36 19.73 13.24 7.14
C GLY A 36 19.49 14.01 5.83
N VAL A 37 20.57 14.38 5.15
CA VAL A 37 20.53 14.92 3.78
C VAL A 37 20.59 13.74 2.82
N VAL A 38 19.59 13.61 1.95
CA VAL A 38 19.50 12.53 0.95
C VAL A 38 19.58 13.13 -0.45
N HIS A 39 20.44 12.59 -1.29
CA HIS A 39 20.50 12.92 -2.71
C HIS A 39 19.76 11.86 -3.53
N PHE A 40 18.85 12.32 -4.38
CA PHE A 40 18.10 11.46 -5.29
C PHE A 40 18.62 11.61 -6.71
N THR A 41 19.14 10.53 -7.28
CA THR A 41 19.52 10.49 -8.69
C THR A 41 18.46 9.70 -9.46
N PRO A 42 17.69 10.33 -10.37
CA PRO A 42 16.70 9.63 -11.19
C PRO A 42 17.35 8.49 -11.99
N LEU A 43 16.63 7.38 -12.12
CA LEU A 43 17.06 6.27 -12.98
C LEU A 43 16.78 6.61 -14.45
N THR A 44 17.69 6.23 -15.35
CA THR A 44 17.48 6.36 -16.80
C THR A 44 16.26 5.58 -17.28
N GLN A 45 15.99 4.42 -16.64
CA GLN A 45 14.76 3.65 -16.83
C GLN A 45 14.15 3.33 -15.46
N PRO A 46 12.87 3.66 -15.22
CA PRO A 46 12.21 3.33 -13.97
C PRO A 46 12.05 1.82 -13.84
N LYS A 47 12.09 1.29 -12.62
CA LYS A 47 11.94 -0.15 -12.37
C LYS A 47 10.50 -0.65 -12.59
N ILE A 48 9.53 0.28 -12.54
CA ILE A 48 8.11 0.02 -12.77
C ILE A 48 7.59 1.03 -13.79
N GLU A 49 7.14 0.54 -14.95
CA GLU A 49 6.63 1.34 -16.06
C GLU A 49 5.10 1.46 -16.01
N GLN A 50 4.56 1.81 -14.84
CA GLN A 50 3.13 2.00 -14.62
C GLN A 50 2.84 3.44 -14.20
N PRO A 51 1.61 3.97 -14.43
CA PRO A 51 1.28 5.31 -14.00
C PRO A 51 1.49 5.47 -12.50
N PHE A 52 2.10 6.59 -12.09
CA PHE A 52 2.45 6.84 -10.69
C PHE A 52 1.27 6.63 -9.73
N LYS A 53 0.05 7.06 -10.10
CA LYS A 53 -1.15 6.89 -9.28
C LYS A 53 -1.54 5.43 -9.04
N LEU A 54 -1.25 4.54 -9.98
CA LEU A 54 -1.45 3.12 -9.81
C LEU A 54 -0.42 2.53 -8.84
N VAL A 55 0.86 2.86 -9.04
CA VAL A 55 1.95 2.41 -8.17
C VAL A 55 1.71 2.91 -6.74
N GLU A 56 1.41 4.20 -6.58
CA GLU A 56 1.06 4.83 -5.31
C GLU A 56 -0.09 4.10 -4.61
N LYS A 57 -1.17 3.80 -5.34
CA LYS A 57 -2.34 3.09 -4.79
C LYS A 57 -1.97 1.70 -4.28
N VAL A 58 -1.27 0.90 -5.09
CA VAL A 58 -0.86 -0.47 -4.71
C VAL A 58 0.07 -0.44 -3.49
N VAL A 59 1.09 0.42 -3.51
CA VAL A 59 2.07 0.54 -2.42
C VAL A 59 1.41 0.98 -1.12
N GLN A 60 0.54 1.99 -1.16
CA GLN A 60 -0.19 2.46 0.02
C GLN A 60 -1.02 1.34 0.66
N HIS A 61 -1.72 0.53 -0.15
CA HIS A 61 -2.54 -0.58 0.36
C HIS A 61 -1.70 -1.71 0.93
N VAL A 62 -0.59 -2.09 0.28
CA VAL A 62 0.33 -3.10 0.81
C VAL A 62 0.88 -2.67 2.18
N PHE A 63 1.32 -1.43 2.32
CA PHE A 63 1.90 -0.92 3.56
C PHE A 63 0.88 -0.46 4.61
N GLN A 64 -0.42 -0.48 4.31
CA GLN A 64 -1.48 -0.11 5.27
C GLN A 64 -1.41 -0.94 6.56
N PHE A 65 -1.09 -2.23 6.44
CA PHE A 65 -1.00 -3.14 7.58
C PHE A 65 0.39 -3.76 7.71
N ARG A 66 1.39 -2.96 8.09
CA ARG A 66 2.81 -3.38 8.19
C ARG A 66 3.06 -4.64 9.04
N ARG A 67 2.21 -4.92 10.03
CA ARG A 67 2.33 -6.08 10.94
C ARG A 67 1.54 -7.31 10.46
N LYS A 68 0.82 -7.24 9.34
CA LYS A 68 0.03 -8.33 8.76
C LYS A 68 0.68 -8.82 7.47
N TYR A 69 0.19 -9.94 6.95
CA TYR A 69 0.56 -10.44 5.63
C TYR A 69 0.01 -9.53 4.52
N CYS A 70 0.74 -9.43 3.40
CA CYS A 70 0.48 -8.48 2.31
C CYS A 70 -0.92 -8.64 1.71
N HIS A 71 -1.47 -9.86 1.67
CA HIS A 71 -2.82 -10.12 1.15
C HIS A 71 -3.91 -9.34 1.90
N ARG A 72 -3.70 -9.02 3.19
CA ARG A 72 -4.65 -8.21 3.97
C ARG A 72 -4.73 -6.77 3.48
N GLY A 73 -3.59 -6.19 3.10
CA GLY A 73 -3.51 -4.86 2.53
C GLY A 73 -4.03 -4.84 1.09
N LEU A 74 -3.54 -5.77 0.26
CA LEU A 74 -3.95 -5.91 -1.14
C LEU A 74 -5.44 -6.18 -1.30
N GLY A 75 -6.08 -6.89 -0.37
CA GLY A 75 -7.53 -7.09 -0.40
C GLY A 75 -8.33 -5.80 -0.33
N MET A 76 -7.77 -4.70 0.18
CA MET A 76 -8.45 -3.40 0.22
C MET A 76 -8.47 -2.70 -1.14
N LEU A 77 -7.80 -3.26 -2.16
CA LEU A 77 -7.93 -2.82 -3.55
C LEU A 77 -9.24 -3.27 -4.20
N PHE A 78 -9.91 -4.27 -3.59
CA PHE A 78 -11.07 -4.93 -4.17
C PHE A 78 -12.33 -4.76 -3.31
N PRO A 79 -13.52 -4.64 -3.94
CA PRO A 79 -14.80 -4.67 -3.26
C PRO A 79 -14.96 -5.91 -2.38
N GLU A 80 -15.66 -5.77 -1.25
CA GLU A 80 -15.78 -6.84 -0.25
C GLU A 80 -16.33 -8.15 -0.84
N ALA A 81 -17.29 -8.06 -1.77
CA ALA A 81 -17.91 -9.19 -2.43
C ALA A 81 -16.93 -10.07 -3.23
N GLN A 82 -15.87 -9.49 -3.80
CA GLN A 82 -14.91 -10.21 -4.66
C GLN A 82 -13.50 -10.24 -4.07
N ARG A 83 -13.34 -9.74 -2.83
CA ARG A 83 -12.03 -9.49 -2.22
C ARG A 83 -11.17 -10.74 -2.14
N LEU A 84 -11.74 -11.86 -1.66
CA LEU A 84 -10.99 -13.10 -1.47
C LEU A 84 -10.44 -13.64 -2.79
N GLU A 85 -11.32 -13.75 -3.78
CA GLU A 85 -11.00 -14.30 -5.11
C GLU A 85 -10.00 -13.42 -5.86
N ARG A 86 -10.30 -12.12 -5.99
CA ARG A 86 -9.48 -11.17 -6.77
C ARG A 86 -8.09 -10.98 -6.15
N THR A 87 -7.99 -10.97 -4.82
CA THR A 87 -6.68 -10.89 -4.14
C THR A 87 -5.85 -12.14 -4.38
N GLY A 88 -6.49 -13.32 -4.34
CA GLY A 88 -5.83 -14.58 -4.67
C GLY A 88 -5.31 -14.59 -6.10
N GLN A 89 -6.16 -14.18 -7.06
CA GLN A 89 -5.78 -14.03 -8.47
C GLN A 89 -4.62 -13.05 -8.65
N LEU A 90 -4.66 -11.88 -7.98
CA LEU A 90 -3.60 -10.88 -8.06
C LEU A 90 -2.26 -11.44 -7.61
N LEU A 91 -2.22 -12.09 -6.45
CA LEU A 91 -1.00 -12.66 -5.87
C LEU A 91 -0.47 -13.84 -6.70
N GLN A 92 -1.36 -14.69 -7.20
CA GLN A 92 -1.00 -15.82 -8.05
C GLN A 92 -0.41 -15.35 -9.39
N LEU A 93 -1.07 -14.41 -10.06
CA LEU A 93 -0.60 -13.88 -11.35
C LEU A 93 0.67 -13.03 -11.21
N ALA A 94 0.89 -12.42 -10.05
CA ALA A 94 2.09 -11.64 -9.75
C ALA A 94 3.26 -12.51 -9.25
N ASP A 95 3.04 -13.81 -9.02
CA ASP A 95 4.00 -14.74 -8.41
C ASP A 95 4.53 -14.24 -7.06
N VAL A 96 3.62 -13.79 -6.19
CA VAL A 96 3.95 -13.26 -4.86
C VAL A 96 3.34 -14.15 -3.78
N ASP A 97 4.17 -14.60 -2.85
CA ASP A 97 3.73 -15.40 -1.70
C ASP A 97 2.78 -14.56 -0.78
N PRO A 98 1.53 -15.02 -0.56
CA PRO A 98 0.52 -14.31 0.22
C PRO A 98 0.86 -14.19 1.72
N THR A 99 1.86 -14.93 2.20
CA THR A 99 2.33 -14.94 3.60
C THR A 99 3.49 -13.96 3.83
N LEU A 100 3.99 -13.31 2.78
CA LEU A 100 5.01 -12.26 2.94
C LEU A 100 4.43 -11.05 3.66
N ARG A 101 5.25 -10.44 4.51
CA ARG A 101 4.97 -9.14 5.13
C ARG A 101 5.34 -8.01 4.17
N PRO A 102 4.73 -6.83 4.29
CA PRO A 102 5.05 -5.68 3.42
C PRO A 102 6.53 -5.33 3.33
N CYS A 103 7.27 -5.44 4.44
CA CYS A 103 8.72 -5.19 4.47
C CYS A 103 9.58 -6.26 3.80
N GLN A 104 9.01 -7.42 3.46
CA GLN A 104 9.70 -8.51 2.77
C GLN A 104 9.47 -8.47 1.24
N LEU A 105 8.65 -7.54 0.76
CA LEU A 105 8.40 -7.37 -0.67
C LEU A 105 9.51 -6.54 -1.31
N SER A 106 10.04 -7.03 -2.42
CA SER A 106 11.04 -6.34 -3.22
C SER A 106 10.39 -5.45 -4.29
N VAL A 107 11.20 -4.60 -4.92
CA VAL A 107 10.77 -3.79 -6.07
C VAL A 107 10.23 -4.65 -7.22
N SER A 108 10.79 -5.84 -7.46
CA SER A 108 10.28 -6.75 -8.49
C SER A 108 8.88 -7.28 -8.16
N HIS A 109 8.58 -7.58 -6.90
CA HIS A 109 7.22 -7.96 -6.49
C HIS A 109 6.24 -6.82 -6.75
N PHE A 110 6.61 -5.58 -6.42
CA PHE A 110 5.76 -4.42 -6.70
C PHE A 110 5.56 -4.18 -8.20
N LYS A 111 6.59 -4.40 -9.03
CA LYS A 111 6.46 -4.35 -10.48
C LYS A 111 5.37 -5.33 -10.96
N SER A 112 5.50 -6.60 -10.60
CA SER A 112 4.53 -7.66 -10.97
C SER A 112 3.12 -7.35 -10.46
N LEU A 113 3.00 -6.91 -9.21
CA LEU A 113 1.70 -6.51 -8.63
C LEU A 113 1.05 -5.36 -9.40
N CYS A 114 1.83 -4.34 -9.77
CA CYS A 114 1.32 -3.20 -10.53
C CYS A 114 0.91 -3.63 -11.95
N ASP A 115 1.70 -4.47 -12.62
CA ASP A 115 1.41 -4.95 -13.98
C ASP A 115 0.15 -5.83 -14.03
N VAL A 116 -0.06 -6.69 -13.03
CA VAL A 116 -1.28 -7.49 -12.91
C VAL A 116 -2.48 -6.63 -12.53
N TYR A 117 -2.34 -5.75 -11.53
CA TYR A 117 -3.42 -4.87 -11.11
C TYR A 117 -3.85 -3.94 -12.24
N ARG A 118 -2.91 -3.47 -13.06
CA ARG A 118 -3.22 -2.69 -14.26
C ARG A 118 -4.15 -3.43 -15.21
N ARG A 119 -3.83 -4.68 -15.54
CA ARG A 119 -4.67 -5.53 -16.39
C ARG A 119 -6.07 -5.72 -15.81
N MET A 120 -6.17 -5.94 -14.50
CA MET A 120 -7.47 -6.02 -13.81
C MET A 120 -8.27 -4.71 -13.88
N CYS A 121 -7.60 -3.55 -13.82
CA CYS A 121 -8.26 -2.25 -14.00
C CYS A 121 -8.66 -1.97 -15.45
N ASP A 122 -7.93 -2.50 -16.43
CA ASP A 122 -8.30 -2.38 -17.83
C ASP A 122 -9.55 -3.26 -18.14
N GLU A 123 -9.74 -4.38 -17.43
CA GLU A 123 -10.95 -5.22 -17.48
C GLU A 123 -12.16 -4.60 -16.76
N ASP A 124 -11.93 -4.00 -15.57
CA ASP A 124 -12.96 -3.29 -14.81
C ASP A 124 -12.49 -1.86 -14.46
N PRO A 125 -12.88 -0.85 -15.26
CA PRO A 125 -12.49 0.54 -15.02
C PRO A 125 -12.91 1.11 -13.65
N HIS A 126 -13.96 0.55 -13.03
CA HIS A 126 -14.44 1.02 -11.72
C HIS A 126 -13.50 0.60 -10.58
N LEU A 127 -12.68 -0.43 -10.80
CA LEU A 127 -11.74 -0.94 -9.80
C LEU A 127 -10.68 0.09 -9.42
N PHE A 128 -10.23 0.91 -10.38
CA PHE A 128 -9.27 1.97 -10.09
C PHE A 128 -9.87 3.10 -9.25
N ALA A 129 -11.16 3.42 -9.44
CA ALA A 129 -11.88 4.41 -8.65
C ALA A 129 -12.37 3.89 -7.29
N TYR A 130 -12.39 2.57 -7.08
CA TYR A 130 -12.85 1.95 -5.85
C TYR A 130 -12.03 2.43 -4.63
N ASN A 131 -12.76 2.74 -3.54
CA ASN A 131 -12.21 3.16 -2.26
C ASN A 131 -12.90 2.41 -1.12
N PHE A 132 -12.18 1.49 -0.47
CA PHE A 132 -12.69 0.68 0.62
C PHE A 132 -13.20 1.48 1.83
N ARG A 133 -12.72 2.73 2.04
CA ARG A 133 -13.18 3.57 3.15
C ARG A 133 -14.64 3.99 2.97
N GLU A 134 -15.06 4.21 1.72
CA GLU A 134 -16.46 4.55 1.42
C GLU A 134 -17.38 3.35 1.63
N GLU A 135 -16.94 2.15 1.24
CA GLU A 135 -17.65 0.90 1.54
C GLU A 135 -17.80 0.68 3.05
N LEU A 136 -16.72 0.89 3.82
CA LEU A 136 -16.75 0.76 5.28
C LEU A 136 -17.72 1.76 5.95
N LYS A 137 -17.80 3.00 5.45
CA LYS A 137 -18.76 4.01 5.94
C LYS A 137 -20.20 3.57 5.69
N LYS A 138 -20.49 3.04 4.49
CA LYS A 138 -21.83 2.54 4.13
C LYS A 138 -22.23 1.37 5.04
N ASN A 139 -21.34 0.42 5.25
CA ASN A 139 -21.60 -0.74 6.11
C ASN A 139 -21.89 -0.34 7.56
N LYS A 140 -21.18 0.67 8.10
CA LYS A 140 -21.46 1.20 9.45
C LYS A 140 -22.83 1.85 9.56
N ARG A 141 -23.22 2.69 8.59
CA ARG A 141 -24.54 3.33 8.58
C ARG A 141 -25.66 2.29 8.50
N ALA A 142 -25.54 1.31 7.62
CA ALA A 142 -26.49 0.22 7.50
C ALA A 142 -26.60 -0.62 8.79
N GLY A 143 -25.50 -0.79 9.53
CA GLY A 143 -25.52 -1.45 10.84
C GLY A 143 -26.32 -0.65 11.88
N GLN A 144 -26.07 0.66 11.97
CA GLN A 144 -26.76 1.56 12.90
C GLN A 144 -28.27 1.63 12.63
N GLU A 145 -28.68 1.70 11.36
CA GLU A 145 -30.10 1.70 10.97
C GLU A 145 -30.80 0.39 11.37
N ARG A 146 -30.13 -0.76 11.20
CA ARG A 146 -30.67 -2.07 11.59
C ARG A 146 -30.78 -2.23 13.11
N GLU A 147 -29.83 -1.70 13.86
CA GLU A 147 -29.87 -1.70 15.33
C GLU A 147 -31.01 -0.81 15.85
N ALA A 148 -31.17 0.39 15.28
CA ALA A 148 -32.26 1.30 15.64
C ALA A 148 -33.66 0.73 15.32
N ASP A 149 -33.85 0.05 14.18
CA ASP A 149 -35.11 -0.62 13.83
C ASP A 149 -35.39 -1.81 14.76
N ARG A 150 -34.35 -2.56 15.16
CA ARG A 150 -34.49 -3.67 16.11
C ARG A 150 -34.88 -3.18 17.51
N GLU A 151 -34.29 -2.10 18.00
CA GLU A 151 -34.62 -1.49 19.29
C GLU A 151 -36.04 -0.89 19.27
N SER A 152 -36.44 -0.26 18.17
CA SER A 152 -37.80 0.27 17.98
C SER A 152 -38.88 -0.80 17.92
N ARG A 153 -38.57 -2.01 17.45
CA ARG A 153 -39.49 -3.17 17.45
C ARG A 153 -39.52 -3.93 18.78
N SER A 154 -38.61 -3.59 19.70
CA SER A 154 -38.50 -4.22 21.03
C SER A 154 -39.17 -3.40 22.14
N LEU A 155 -39.72 -2.23 21.78
CA LEU A 155 -40.52 -1.33 22.62
C LEU A 155 -42.00 -1.44 22.25
#